data_AF-A0AAD4BFC5-F1
#
_entry.id   AF-A0AAD4BFC5-F1
#
_cell.length_a   1.000
_cell.length_b   1.000
_cell.length_c   1.000
_cell.angle_alpha   90.00
_cell.angle_beta   90.00
_cell.angle_gamma   90.00
#
_symmetry.space_group_name_H-M   'P 1'
#
loop_
_entity.id
_entity.type
_entity.pdbx_description
1 polymer ?
#
loop_
_entity_poly.entity_id
_entity_poly.type
_entity_poly.pdbx_seq_one_letter_code
_entity_poly.pdbx_strand_id
1 'polypeptide(L)' 'DVVCTVNVQHDCMTACCGSTRAVFEQQERLLSSRTKVLVDHVPTNAYLLNTYSLHNYQWIISAIPISIRN' A
#
# COMPACT_ATOMS: atom_id res chain seq x y z
N ASP A 1 -20.44 -9.18 -2.46
CA ASP A 1 -20.30 -8.05 -3.39
C ASP A 1 -19.23 -7.11 -2.85
N VAL A 2 -18.37 -6.54 -3.71
CA VAL A 2 -17.30 -5.61 -3.29
C VAL A 2 -17.62 -4.23 -3.82
N VAL A 3 -17.93 -3.30 -2.92
CA VAL A 3 -18.41 -1.94 -3.26
C VAL A 3 -17.27 -0.98 -3.60
N CYS A 4 -16.11 -1.16 -2.97
CA CYS A 4 -14.98 -0.25 -3.10
C CYS A 4 -13.66 -0.96 -2.79
N THR A 5 -12.67 -0.78 -3.67
CA THR A 5 -11.28 -1.19 -3.42
C THR A 5 -10.48 0.01 -2.95
N VAL A 6 -9.71 -0.17 -1.88
CA VAL A 6 -8.84 0.86 -1.30
C VAL A 6 -7.38 0.59 -1.65
N ASN A 7 -6.60 1.65 -1.77
CA ASN A 7 -5.15 1.58 -1.89
C ASN A 7 -4.52 1.96 -0.54
N VAL A 8 -4.01 0.95 0.16
CA VAL A 8 -3.32 1.08 1.44
C VAL A 8 -1.85 0.75 1.23
N GLN A 9 -0.98 1.63 1.69
CA GLN A 9 0.47 1.49 1.60
C GLN A 9 1.08 1.61 3.00
N HIS A 10 2.21 0.94 3.24
CA HIS A 10 2.93 1.08 4.50
C HIS A 10 3.64 2.43 4.56
N ASP A 11 3.50 3.14 5.68
CA ASP A 11 4.25 4.38 5.93
C ASP A 11 5.68 4.04 6.35
N CYS A 12 6.51 3.72 5.34
CA CYS A 12 7.90 3.34 5.55
C CYS A 12 8.74 4.45 6.17
N MET A 13 8.35 5.71 5.93
CA MET A 13 9.07 6.88 6.44
C MET A 13 8.90 6.98 7.94
N THR A 14 7.65 6.97 8.43
CA THR A 14 7.35 7.02 9.86
C THR A 14 7.80 5.74 10.58
N ALA A 15 7.69 4.58 9.93
CA ALA A 15 8.13 3.30 10.49
C ALA A 15 9.64 3.03 10.39
N CYS A 16 10.41 3.94 9.79
CA CYS A 16 11.87 3.82 9.59
C CYS A 16 12.30 2.49 8.94
N CYS A 17 11.60 2.06 7.89
CA CYS A 17 11.96 0.84 7.15
C CYS A 17 13.24 1.08 6.33
N GLY A 18 14.40 0.65 6.86
CA GLY A 18 15.70 0.91 6.26
C GLY A 18 16.31 -0.26 5.49
N SER A 19 15.89 -1.50 5.77
CA SER A 19 16.38 -2.68 5.07
C SER A 19 15.69 -2.87 3.73
N THR A 20 16.41 -3.48 2.78
CA THR A 20 15.85 -3.91 1.50
C THR A 20 16.33 -5.31 1.18
N ARG A 21 15.58 -6.01 0.32
CA ARG A 21 15.93 -7.34 -0.19
C ARG A 21 15.69 -7.45 -1.69
N ALA A 22 16.56 -8.18 -2.37
CA ALA A 22 16.33 -8.55 -3.77
C ALA A 22 15.30 -9.70 -3.83
N VAL A 23 14.31 -9.57 -4.69
CA VAL A 23 13.32 -10.62 -4.97
C VAL A 23 13.19 -10.83 -6.47
N PHE A 24 12.85 -12.04 -6.90
CA PHE A 24 12.49 -12.29 -8.29
C PHE A 24 11.20 -11.54 -8.63
N GLU A 25 11.17 -10.92 -9.80
CA GLU A 25 9.98 -10.30 -10.34
C GLU A 25 9.02 -11.39 -10.82
N GLN A 26 7.78 -11.32 -10.36
CA GLN A 26 6.67 -12.10 -10.89
C GLN A 26 5.88 -11.24 -11.88
N GLN A 27 5.69 -11.73 -13.10
CA GLN A 27 4.91 -11.09 -14.15
C GLN A 27 3.85 -12.05 -14.65
N GLU A 28 2.58 -11.62 -14.72
CA GLU A 28 1.46 -12.48 -15.14
C GLU A 28 1.41 -13.84 -14.41
N ARG A 29 1.80 -13.84 -13.13
CA ARG A 29 1.93 -15.03 -12.26
C ARG A 29 3.13 -15.95 -12.55
N LEU A 30 3.94 -15.66 -13.57
CA LEU A 30 5.17 -16.39 -13.86
C LEU A 30 6.38 -15.74 -13.17
N LEU A 31 7.21 -16.56 -12.55
CA LEU A 31 8.52 -16.12 -12.05
C LEU A 31 9.41 -15.78 -13.25
N SER A 32 9.95 -14.57 -13.26
CA SER A 32 10.96 -14.18 -14.24
C SER A 32 12.37 -14.33 -13.64
N SER A 33 13.37 -14.33 -14.52
CA SER A 33 14.79 -14.24 -14.13
C SER A 33 15.20 -12.85 -13.64
N ARG A 34 14.34 -11.84 -13.80
CA ARG A 34 14.62 -10.47 -13.35
C ARG A 34 14.44 -10.36 -11.85
N THR A 35 15.24 -9.50 -11.23
CA THR A 35 15.11 -9.19 -9.81
C THR A 35 14.77 -7.72 -9.62
N LYS A 36 14.06 -7.43 -8.53
CA LYS A 36 13.78 -6.09 -8.04
C LYS A 36 14.16 -5.98 -6.57
N VAL A 37 14.49 -4.75 -6.15
CA VAL A 37 14.72 -4.43 -4.74
C VAL A 37 13.38 -4.05 -4.12
N LEU A 38 13.04 -4.70 -3.00
CA LEU A 38 11.87 -4.36 -2.18
C LEU A 38 12.32 -3.90 -0.80
N VAL A 39 11.57 -2.95 -0.24
CA VAL A 39 11.70 -2.56 1.17
C VAL A 39 11.30 -3.74 2.05
N ASP A 40 12.10 -3.99 3.08
CA ASP A 40 11.80 -4.98 4.11
C ASP A 40 11.14 -4.26 5.29
N HIS A 41 9.82 -4.40 5.39
CA HIS A 41 9.03 -3.61 6.32
C HIS A 41 9.21 -4.07 7.76
N VAL A 42 9.44 -3.11 8.65
CA VAL A 42 9.35 -3.32 10.11
C VAL A 42 7.88 -3.66 10.44
N PRO A 43 7.61 -4.59 11.37
CA PRO A 43 6.25 -5.03 11.72
C PRO A 43 5.50 -3.99 12.58
N THR A 44 5.36 -2.77 12.06
CA THR A 44 4.68 -1.64 12.69
C THR A 44 3.41 -1.32 11.92
N ASN A 45 2.32 -1.06 12.65
CA ASN A 45 1.01 -0.72 12.09
C ASN A 45 0.93 0.76 11.65
N ALA A 46 1.80 1.19 10.73
CA ALA A 46 1.82 2.54 10.17
C ALA A 46 1.46 2.47 8.68
N TYR A 47 0.34 3.08 8.30
CA TYR A 47 -0.18 2.96 6.93
C TYR A 47 -0.74 4.29 6.42
N LEU A 48 -0.62 4.48 5.12
CA LEU A 48 -1.22 5.56 4.36
C LEU A 48 -2.34 5.00 3.50
N LEU A 49 -3.52 5.60 3.61
CA LEU A 49 -4.68 5.30 2.76
C LEU A 49 -4.79 6.39 1.69
N ASN A 50 -4.72 6.01 0.42
CA ASN A 50 -4.94 6.95 -0.67
C ASN A 50 -6.45 7.19 -0.88
N THR A 51 -6.96 8.24 -0.25
CA THR A 51 -8.36 8.68 -0.33
C THR A 51 -8.74 9.29 -1.68
N TYR A 52 -7.77 9.65 -2.51
CA TYR A 52 -7.96 10.25 -3.83
C TYR A 52 -7.83 9.22 -4.96
N SER A 53 -7.97 7.93 -4.66
CA SER A 53 -7.96 6.87 -5.66
C SER A 53 -9.03 7.13 -6.72
N LEU A 54 -8.60 7.19 -7.99
CA LEU A 54 -9.47 7.44 -9.13
C LEU A 54 -10.61 6.40 -9.12
N HIS A 55 -11.83 6.87 -9.31
CA HIS A 55 -13.10 6.10 -9.32
C HIS A 55 -13.73 5.75 -7.97
N ASN A 56 -12.98 5.71 -6.86
CA ASN A 56 -13.51 5.19 -5.59
C ASN A 56 -13.55 6.23 -4.46
N TYR A 57 -13.05 7.44 -4.70
CA TYR A 57 -12.83 8.47 -3.66
C TYR A 57 -14.09 8.80 -2.83
N GLN A 58 -15.28 8.86 -3.45
CA GLN A 58 -16.52 9.22 -2.73
C GLN A 58 -16.87 8.17 -1.66
N TRP A 59 -16.78 6.89 -2.03
CA TRP A 59 -17.01 5.78 -1.11
C TRP A 59 -15.96 5.78 0.01
N ILE A 60 -14.68 5.98 -0.34
CA ILE A 60 -13.59 6.02 0.64
C ILE A 60 -13.80 7.16 1.65
N ILE A 61 -14.05 8.38 1.16
CA ILE A 61 -14.29 9.55 2.00
C ILE A 61 -15.50 9.29 2.91
N SER A 62 -16.61 8.77 2.39
CA SER A 62 -17.81 8.50 3.20
C SER A 62 -17.58 7.53 4.36
N ALA A 63 -16.63 6.60 4.21
CA ALA A 63 -16.29 5.61 5.22
C ALA A 63 -15.28 6.11 6.27
N ILE A 64 -14.59 7.23 6.01
CA ILE A 64 -13.57 7.79 6.91
C ILE A 64 -14.23 8.73 7.93
N PRO A 65 -14.05 8.47 9.25
CA PRO A 65 -14.49 9.38 10.30
C PRO A 65 -13.92 10.78 10.13
N ILE A 66 -14.74 11.79 10.42
CA ILE A 66 -14.36 13.21 10.31
C ILE A 66 -13.10 13.53 11.12
N SER A 67 -12.91 12.89 12.27
CA SER A 67 -11.77 13.12 13.17
C SER A 67 -10.41 12.75 12.59
N ILE A 68 -10.36 11.96 11.53
CA ILE A 68 -9.12 11.50 10.88
C ILE A 68 -9.13 11.79 9.37
N ARG A 69 -10.10 12.59 8.91
CA ARG A 69 -10.16 13.04 7.52
C ARG A 69 -9.20 14.22 7.37
N ASN A 70 -8.18 14.07 6.51
CA ASN A 70 -7.29 15.17 6.13
C ASN A 70 -8.04 16.27 5.38
#